data_AF-A0A9P7C4B3-F1
#
_entry.id   AF-A0A9P7C4B3-F1
#
_cell.length_a   1.000
_cell.length_b   1.000
_cell.length_c   1.000
_cell.angle_alpha   90.00
_cell.angle_beta   90.00
_cell.angle_gamma   90.00
#
_symmetry.space_group_name_H-M   'P 1'
#
loop_
_entity.id
_entity.type
_entity.pdbx_description
1 polymer ?
#
loop_
_entity_poly.entity_id
_entity_poly.type
_entity_poly.pdbx_seq_one_letter_code
_entity_poly.pdbx_strand_id
1 'polypeptide(L)'
;MLVIGITTYLALNMEAAKAAVQEAQGRLLRVARASTVGELTTSIAHEVNQTLAAIASSAEACQRWLAQDPPNVDKARQTVARILADAHRAGDVIARIRGLTQGAAPERRAFDLNQAVEEMLALSRSELDRHGVAVAYSR
;
A
#
# COMPACT_ATOMS: atom_id res chain seq x y z
N MET A 1 -42.33 43.91 1.04
CA MET A 1 -41.15 44.24 1.88
C MET A 1 -40.77 43.08 2.80
N LEU A 2 -41.66 42.63 3.69
CA LEU A 2 -41.34 41.62 4.72
C LEU A 2 -41.01 40.21 4.15
N VAL A 3 -41.73 39.76 3.11
CA VAL A 3 -41.46 38.46 2.44
C VAL A 3 -40.09 38.42 1.77
N ILE A 4 -39.70 39.49 1.08
CA ILE A 4 -38.39 39.60 0.41
C ILE A 4 -37.27 39.56 1.46
N GLY A 5 -37.44 40.27 2.59
CA GLY A 5 -36.50 40.24 3.70
C GLY A 5 -36.30 38.83 4.27
N ILE A 6 -37.40 38.09 4.48
CA ILE A 6 -37.36 36.71 4.99
C ILE A 6 -36.68 35.77 3.98
N THR A 7 -37.01 35.85 2.69
CA THR A 7 -36.42 34.96 1.67
C THR A 7 -34.93 35.22 1.49
N THR A 8 -34.50 36.49 1.49
CA THR A 8 -33.08 36.84 1.39
C THR A 8 -32.32 36.40 2.64
N TYR A 9 -32.90 36.58 3.84
CA TYR A 9 -32.32 36.08 5.08
C TYR A 9 -32.16 34.56 5.09
N LEU A 10 -33.19 33.83 4.65
CA LEU A 10 -33.16 32.37 4.58
C LEU A 10 -32.11 31.86 3.58
N ALA A 11 -32.00 32.51 2.41
CA ALA A 11 -31.02 32.17 1.38
C ALA A 11 -29.58 32.38 1.87
N LEU A 12 -29.29 33.53 2.50
CA LEU A 12 -27.99 33.83 3.08
C LEU A 12 -27.62 32.82 4.18
N ASN A 13 -28.56 32.48 5.06
CA ASN A 13 -28.33 31.51 6.11
C ASN A 13 -28.08 30.09 5.54
N MET A 14 -28.77 29.72 4.46
CA MET A 14 -28.59 28.43 3.81
C MET A 14 -27.26 28.32 3.05
N GLU A 15 -26.78 29.41 2.43
CA GLU A 15 -25.44 29.48 1.84
C GLU A 15 -24.33 29.37 2.89
N ALA A 16 -24.46 30.11 4.00
CA ALA A 16 -23.53 30.01 5.12
C ALA A 16 -23.48 28.59 5.71
N ALA A 17 -24.64 27.95 5.89
CA ALA A 17 -24.73 26.57 6.35
C ALA A 17 -24.09 25.58 5.37
N LYS A 18 -24.32 25.74 4.06
CA LYS A 18 -23.68 24.91 3.02
C LYS A 18 -22.16 25.07 3.01
N ALA A 19 -21.66 26.30 3.12
CA ALA A 19 -20.23 26.58 3.17
C ALA A 19 -19.58 25.94 4.41
N ALA A 20 -20.23 26.06 5.58
CA ALA A 20 -19.77 25.43 6.81
C ALA A 20 -19.74 23.89 6.71
N VAL A 21 -20.75 23.28 6.07
CA VAL A 21 -20.78 21.83 5.81
C VAL A 21 -19.65 21.41 4.87
N GLN A 22 -19.41 22.14 3.78
CA GLN A 22 -18.31 21.87 2.86
C GLN A 22 -16.94 22.01 3.54
N GLU A 23 -16.76 23.03 4.38
CA GLU A 23 -15.52 23.21 5.13
C GLU A 23 -15.31 22.07 6.14
N ALA A 24 -16.35 21.67 6.87
CA ALA A 24 -16.30 20.55 7.81
C ALA A 24 -15.98 19.23 7.10
N GLN A 25 -16.60 18.95 5.95
CA GLN A 25 -16.27 17.79 5.11
C GLN A 25 -14.82 17.82 4.64
N GLY A 26 -14.32 18.98 4.20
CA GLY A 26 -12.93 19.15 3.79
C GLY A 26 -11.91 18.99 4.93
N ARG A 27 -12.29 19.34 6.17
CA ARG A 27 -11.46 19.06 7.37
C ARG A 27 -11.49 17.58 7.72
N LEU A 28 -12.65 16.94 7.70
CA LEU A 28 -12.79 15.50 7.96
C LEU A 28 -12.01 14.66 6.93
N LEU A 29 -12.07 14.98 5.65
CA LEU A 29 -11.29 14.31 4.61
C LEU A 29 -9.78 14.45 4.83
N ARG A 30 -9.31 15.62 5.29
CA ARG A 30 -7.89 15.83 5.64
C ARG A 30 -7.47 15.00 6.84
N VAL A 31 -8.29 14.97 7.90
CA VAL A 31 -8.03 14.15 9.10
C VAL A 31 -8.05 12.66 8.77
N ALA A 32 -9.04 12.21 8.00
CA ALA A 32 -9.14 10.83 7.53
C ALA A 32 -7.90 10.43 6.71
N ARG A 33 -7.48 11.27 5.75
CA ARG A 33 -6.28 11.03 4.95
C ARG A 33 -5.01 10.96 5.82
N ALA A 34 -4.88 11.83 6.82
CA ALA A 34 -3.76 11.79 7.76
C ALA A 34 -3.75 10.52 8.63
N SER A 35 -4.92 10.10 9.13
CA SER A 35 -5.07 8.87 9.91
C SER A 35 -4.72 7.64 9.08
N THR A 36 -5.22 7.56 7.84
CA THR A 36 -4.89 6.49 6.90
C THR A 36 -3.40 6.45 6.57
N VAL A 37 -2.75 7.61 6.36
CA VAL A 37 -1.29 7.68 6.16
C VAL A 37 -0.53 7.19 7.41
N GLY A 38 -1.00 7.51 8.61
CA GLY A 38 -0.38 7.05 9.87
C GLY A 38 -0.39 5.53 10.00
N GLU A 39 -1.55 4.90 9.85
CA GLU A 39 -1.69 3.44 9.91
C GLU A 39 -0.89 2.73 8.80
N LEU A 40 -0.94 3.29 7.58
CA LEU A 40 -0.14 2.77 6.47
C LEU A 40 1.35 2.89 6.76
N THR A 41 1.82 4.00 7.35
CA THR A 41 3.24 4.20 7.67
C THR A 41 3.76 3.15 8.64
N THR A 42 2.99 2.80 9.68
CA THR A 42 3.37 1.72 10.62
C THR A 42 3.39 0.36 9.94
N SER A 43 2.38 0.04 9.12
CA SER A 43 2.32 -1.22 8.36
C SER A 43 3.51 -1.34 7.38
N ILE A 44 3.83 -0.24 6.70
CA ILE A 44 4.98 -0.08 5.81
C ILE A 44 6.30 -0.32 6.53
N ALA A 45 6.51 0.34 7.67
CA ALA A 45 7.73 0.18 8.45
C ALA A 45 7.90 -1.29 8.90
N HIS A 46 6.79 -1.92 9.27
CA HIS A 46 6.80 -3.33 9.65
C HIS A 46 7.17 -4.24 8.47
N GLU A 47 6.58 -4.03 7.29
CA GLU A 47 6.82 -4.85 6.09
C GLU A 47 8.25 -4.69 5.52
N VAL A 48 8.79 -3.46 5.54
CA VAL A 48 10.18 -3.19 5.15
C VAL A 48 11.15 -3.84 6.14
N ASN A 49 10.89 -3.72 7.45
CA ASN A 49 11.75 -4.36 8.45
C ASN A 49 11.73 -5.89 8.33
N GLN A 50 10.58 -6.49 8.02
CA GLN A 50 10.46 -7.93 7.80
C GLN A 50 11.29 -8.40 6.60
N THR A 51 11.20 -7.72 5.46
CA THR A 51 11.96 -8.10 4.26
C THR A 51 13.47 -7.92 4.46
N LEU A 52 13.90 -6.84 5.14
CA LEU A 52 15.31 -6.65 5.49
C LEU A 52 15.83 -7.72 6.46
N ALA A 53 15.04 -8.09 7.47
CA ALA A 53 15.40 -9.16 8.39
C ALA A 53 15.53 -10.52 7.68
N ALA A 54 14.64 -10.81 6.73
CA ALA A 54 14.71 -12.02 5.91
C ALA A 54 15.98 -12.07 5.04
N ILE A 55 16.37 -10.95 4.44
CA ILE A 55 17.62 -10.80 3.69
C ILE A 55 18.83 -11.07 4.60
N ALA A 56 18.90 -10.39 5.75
CA ALA A 56 20.00 -10.54 6.69
C ALA A 56 20.17 -11.99 7.18
N SER A 57 19.06 -12.63 7.58
CA SER A 57 19.05 -14.03 8.02
C SER A 57 19.52 -14.99 6.92
N SER A 58 19.13 -14.74 5.67
CA SER A 58 19.58 -15.52 4.51
C SER A 58 21.07 -15.33 4.23
N ALA A 59 21.58 -14.11 4.39
CA ALA A 59 23.00 -13.79 4.21
C ALA A 59 23.86 -14.47 5.30
N GLU A 60 23.44 -14.41 6.56
CA GLU A 60 24.10 -15.14 7.65
C GLU A 60 24.10 -16.66 7.43
N ALA A 61 22.99 -17.22 6.92
CA ALA A 61 22.94 -18.62 6.55
C ALA A 61 23.90 -18.95 5.39
N CYS A 62 24.00 -18.07 4.39
CA CYS A 62 24.96 -18.18 3.29
C CYS A 62 26.40 -18.26 3.82
N GLN A 63 26.78 -17.33 4.69
CA GLN A 63 28.10 -17.31 5.33
C GLN A 63 28.37 -18.59 6.11
N ARG A 64 27.40 -19.09 6.87
CA ARG A 64 27.52 -20.35 7.62
C ARG A 64 27.73 -21.56 6.72
N TRP A 65 27.05 -21.64 5.57
CA TRP A 65 27.23 -22.75 4.62
C TRP A 65 28.60 -22.69 3.92
N LEU A 66 29.09 -21.49 3.61
CA LEU A 66 30.40 -21.30 2.98
C LEU A 66 31.58 -21.52 3.94
N ALA A 67 31.37 -21.35 5.25
CA ALA A 67 32.38 -21.56 6.27
C ALA A 67 32.57 -23.03 6.70
N GLN A 68 31.77 -23.96 6.17
CA GLN A 68 31.92 -25.40 6.44
C GLN A 68 33.13 -25.98 5.70
N ASP A 69 33.63 -27.13 6.17
CA ASP A 69 34.66 -27.91 5.50
C ASP A 69 34.19 -29.36 5.25
N PRO A 70 33.90 -29.76 4.00
CA PRO A 70 33.94 -28.92 2.79
C PRO A 70 32.77 -27.91 2.74
N PRO A 71 32.91 -26.76 2.04
CA PRO A 71 31.85 -25.77 1.91
C PRO A 71 30.59 -26.31 1.24
N ASN A 72 29.41 -25.97 1.76
CA ASN A 72 28.14 -26.35 1.16
C ASN A 72 27.64 -25.28 0.16
N VAL A 73 28.22 -25.31 -1.03
CA VAL A 73 27.97 -24.31 -2.10
C VAL A 73 26.51 -24.33 -2.58
N ASP A 74 25.86 -25.50 -2.63
CA ASP A 74 24.47 -25.62 -3.07
C ASP A 74 23.50 -24.93 -2.11
N LYS A 75 23.71 -25.11 -0.79
CA LYS A 75 22.91 -24.41 0.22
C LYS A 75 23.19 -22.91 0.23
N ALA A 76 24.43 -22.49 0.03
CA ALA A 76 24.78 -21.08 -0.12
C ALA A 76 24.11 -20.44 -1.36
N ARG A 77 24.02 -21.17 -2.48
CA ARG A 77 23.30 -20.69 -3.68
C ARG A 77 21.80 -20.55 -3.43
N GLN A 78 21.19 -21.48 -2.70
CA GLN A 78 19.78 -21.41 -2.32
C GLN A 78 19.48 -20.19 -1.45
N THR A 79 20.34 -19.86 -0.48
CA THR A 79 20.15 -18.68 0.37
C THR A 79 20.34 -17.39 -0.42
N VAL A 80 21.27 -17.32 -1.38
CA VAL A 80 21.40 -16.18 -2.31
C VAL A 80 20.15 -15.99 -3.17
N ALA A 81 19.55 -17.08 -3.68
CA ALA A 81 18.30 -16.98 -4.41
C ALA A 81 17.16 -16.41 -3.54
N ARG A 82 17.12 -16.78 -2.25
CA ARG A 82 16.16 -16.21 -1.29
C ARG A 82 16.41 -14.72 -1.05
N ILE A 83 17.66 -14.30 -0.88
CA ILE A 83 18.04 -12.88 -0.77
C ILE A 83 17.53 -12.08 -1.97
N LEU A 84 17.72 -12.58 -3.19
CA LEU A 84 17.28 -11.88 -4.39
C LEU A 84 15.76 -11.72 -4.43
N ALA A 85 15.01 -12.77 -4.09
CA ALA A 85 13.56 -12.72 -4.01
C ALA A 85 13.07 -11.72 -2.94
N ASP A 86 13.67 -11.72 -1.75
CA ASP A 86 13.31 -10.81 -0.66
C ASP A 86 13.67 -9.35 -1.00
N ALA A 87 14.78 -9.13 -1.73
CA ALA A 87 15.19 -7.80 -2.21
C ALA A 87 14.21 -7.24 -3.25
N HIS A 88 13.72 -8.07 -4.18
CA HIS A 88 12.66 -7.66 -5.11
C HIS A 88 11.38 -7.28 -4.36
N ARG A 89 10.96 -8.10 -3.40
CA ARG A 89 9.78 -7.80 -2.57
C ARG A 89 9.94 -6.49 -1.80
N ALA A 90 11.12 -6.21 -1.24
CA ALA A 90 11.40 -4.93 -0.59
C ALA A 90 11.26 -3.75 -1.57
N GLY A 91 11.73 -3.93 -2.82
CA GLY A 91 11.56 -2.96 -3.90
C GLY A 91 10.08 -2.66 -4.21
N ASP A 92 9.24 -3.70 -4.28
CA ASP A 92 7.80 -3.55 -4.55
C ASP A 92 7.09 -2.79 -3.42
N VAL A 93 7.44 -3.07 -2.17
CA VAL A 93 6.94 -2.33 -1.00
C VAL A 93 7.32 -0.85 -1.10
N ILE A 94 8.58 -0.55 -1.41
CA ILE A 94 9.06 0.83 -1.62
C ILE A 94 8.32 1.53 -2.76
N ALA A 95 8.10 0.85 -3.88
CA ALA A 95 7.34 1.39 -5.01
C ALA A 95 5.89 1.72 -4.61
N ARG A 96 5.21 0.84 -3.88
CA ARG A 96 3.86 1.05 -3.36
C ARG A 96 3.78 2.28 -2.44
N ILE A 97 4.77 2.44 -1.56
CA ILE A 97 4.88 3.60 -0.64
C ILE A 97 5.05 4.90 -1.42
N ARG A 98 5.94 4.88 -2.42
CA ARG A 98 6.18 6.05 -3.27
C ARG A 98 4.92 6.45 -4.04
N GLY A 99 4.13 5.49 -4.51
CA GLY A 99 2.84 5.75 -5.15
C GLY A 99 1.83 6.44 -4.22
N LEU A 100 1.78 6.04 -2.93
CA LEU A 100 0.88 6.63 -1.94
C LEU A 100 1.31 8.04 -1.48
N THR A 101 2.61 8.28 -1.34
CA THR A 101 3.17 9.54 -0.81
C THR A 101 3.30 10.63 -1.86
N GLN A 102 3.55 10.28 -3.13
CA GLN A 102 3.73 11.28 -4.18
C GLN A 102 2.45 12.04 -4.52
N GLY A 103 1.27 11.58 -4.07
CA GLY A 103 0.01 12.25 -4.38
C GLY A 103 -0.18 12.49 -5.88
N ALA A 104 0.51 11.69 -6.71
CA ALA A 104 0.50 11.83 -8.15
C ALA A 104 -0.96 11.74 -8.57
N ALA A 105 -1.43 12.75 -9.32
CA ALA A 105 -2.75 12.70 -9.91
C ALA A 105 -2.84 11.35 -10.65
N PRO A 106 -3.87 10.52 -10.38
CA PRO A 106 -3.97 9.21 -11.00
C PRO A 106 -3.83 9.38 -12.52
N GLU A 107 -2.73 8.84 -13.06
CA GLU A 107 -2.42 8.99 -14.46
C GLU A 107 -3.37 8.07 -15.23
N ARG A 108 -4.31 8.67 -15.97
CA ARG A 108 -5.19 7.92 -16.86
C ARG A 108 -4.38 7.48 -18.07
N ARG A 109 -3.84 6.27 -18.00
CA ARG A 109 -3.21 5.58 -19.12
C ARG A 109 -4.02 4.35 -19.51
N ALA A 110 -3.94 3.96 -20.78
CA ALA A 110 -4.38 2.63 -21.18
C ALA A 110 -3.52 1.58 -20.46
N PHE A 111 -4.17 0.56 -19.92
CA PHE A 111 -3.52 -0.57 -19.27
C PHE A 111 -4.32 -1.85 -19.54
N ASP A 112 -3.66 -3.00 -19.47
CA ASP A 112 -4.34 -4.28 -19.56
C ASP A 112 -5.01 -4.60 -18.21
N LEU A 113 -6.34 -4.63 -18.21
CA LEU A 113 -7.12 -4.95 -17.02
C LEU A 113 -6.81 -6.36 -16.50
N ASN A 114 -6.56 -7.32 -17.40
CA ASN A 114 -6.24 -8.69 -17.01
C ASN A 114 -4.92 -8.73 -16.22
N GLN A 115 -3.91 -8.03 -16.71
CA GLN A 115 -2.63 -7.92 -16.04
C GLN A 115 -2.78 -7.29 -14.65
N ALA A 116 -3.56 -6.21 -14.53
CA ALA A 116 -3.82 -5.58 -13.24
C ALA A 116 -4.55 -6.52 -12.26
N VAL A 117 -5.50 -7.33 -12.75
CA VAL A 117 -6.18 -8.34 -11.94
C VAL A 117 -5.20 -9.42 -11.47
N GLU A 118 -4.33 -9.91 -12.35
CA GLU A 118 -3.30 -10.91 -12.01
C GLU A 118 -2.32 -10.39 -10.94
N GLU A 119 -1.85 -9.15 -11.08
CA GLU A 119 -0.98 -8.49 -10.09
C GLU A 119 -1.66 -8.35 -8.73
N MET A 120 -2.95 -7.97 -8.72
CA MET A 120 -3.72 -7.83 -7.48
C MET A 120 -3.95 -9.18 -6.80
N LEU A 121 -4.24 -10.24 -7.57
CA LEU A 121 -4.36 -11.60 -7.05
C LEU A 121 -3.04 -12.13 -6.50
N ALA A 122 -1.91 -11.78 -7.10
CA ALA A 122 -0.58 -12.14 -6.59
C ALA A 122 -0.30 -11.45 -5.25
N LEU A 123 -0.65 -10.16 -5.12
CA LEU A 123 -0.50 -9.40 -3.88
C LEU A 123 -1.42 -9.92 -2.75
N SER A 124 -2.66 -10.28 -3.08
CA SER A 124 -3.63 -10.79 -2.09
C SER A 124 -3.46 -12.26 -1.76
N ARG A 125 -2.57 -13.00 -2.44
CA ARG A 125 -2.42 -14.45 -2.29
C ARG A 125 -2.22 -14.91 -0.85
N SER A 126 -1.37 -14.19 -0.09
CA SER A 126 -1.16 -14.43 1.34
C SER A 126 -2.46 -14.40 2.15
N GLU A 127 -3.31 -13.41 1.91
CA GLU A 127 -4.57 -13.24 2.62
C GLU A 127 -5.65 -14.21 2.14
N LEU A 128 -5.68 -14.51 0.84
CA LEU A 128 -6.57 -15.50 0.26
C LEU A 128 -6.29 -16.90 0.82
N ASP A 129 -5.02 -17.29 0.90
CA ASP A 129 -4.60 -18.57 1.47
C ASP A 129 -4.92 -18.64 2.97
N ARG A 130 -4.66 -17.56 3.71
CA ARG A 130 -4.94 -17.46 5.15
C ARG A 130 -6.43 -17.66 5.48
N HIS A 131 -7.31 -17.16 4.62
CA HIS A 131 -8.77 -17.25 4.81
C HIS A 131 -9.43 -18.38 4.01
N GLY A 132 -8.65 -19.21 3.29
CA GLY A 132 -9.17 -20.30 2.49
C GLY A 132 -10.09 -19.85 1.34
N VAL A 133 -9.86 -18.67 0.79
CA VAL A 133 -10.70 -18.09 -0.27
C VAL A 133 -10.14 -18.45 -1.64
N ALA A 134 -10.91 -19.20 -2.43
CA ALA A 134 -10.58 -19.50 -3.82
C ALA A 134 -11.16 -18.42 -4.75
N VAL A 135 -10.33 -17.93 -5.68
CA VAL A 135 -10.75 -16.93 -6.67
C VAL A 135 -10.77 -17.57 -8.05
N ALA A 136 -11.87 -17.39 -8.78
CA ALA A 136 -12.03 -17.79 -10.17
C ALA A 136 -12.24 -16.56 -11.06
N TYR A 137 -11.47 -16.44 -12.13
CA TYR A 137 -11.57 -15.37 -13.14
C TYR A 137 -11.41 -15.99 -14.53
N SER A 138 -12.24 -15.58 -15.50
CA SER A 138 -12.13 -16.00 -16.90
C SER A 138 -11.67 -14.83 -17.77
N ARG A 139 -10.74 -15.12 -18.68
CA ARG A 139 -10.13 -14.15 -19.60
C ARG A 139 -10.99 -13.89 -20.83
#